data_AF-A0A0D8IV22-F1
#
_entry.id   AF-A0A0D8IV22-F1
#
_cell.length_a   1.000
_cell.length_b   1.000
_cell.length_c   1.000
_cell.angle_alpha   90.00
_cell.angle_beta   90.00
_cell.angle_gamma   90.00
#
_symmetry.space_group_name_H-M   'P 1'
#
loop_
_entity.id
_entity.type
_entity.pdbx_description
1 polymer ?
#
loop_
_entity_poly.entity_id
_entity_poly.type
_entity_poly.pdbx_seq_one_letter_code
_entity_poly.pdbx_strand_id
1 'polypeptide(L)'
;MSVCGIEYPVAYTVEAQNTIAKRFDGIENIEKAFDNSDIAKMVDNVAFIASALMSGAEHRERVRCAMFSIECDAKTAPTYEMLCAVMSPSDIKTAMEVIMAAIKEGNRVTVEVQPEKSKNAKATQSK
;
A
#
# COMPACT_ATOMS: atom_id res chain seq x y z
N MET A 1 -8.45 -1.01 6.22
CA MET A 1 -7.92 -2.20 6.91
C MET A 1 -8.55 -2.20 8.28
N SER A 2 -9.21 -3.30 8.62
CA SER A 2 -9.93 -3.42 9.89
C SER A 2 -8.99 -3.89 10.99
N VAL A 3 -8.98 -3.18 12.12
CA VAL A 3 -8.26 -3.57 13.34
C VAL A 3 -9.19 -3.36 14.52
N CYS A 4 -9.49 -4.42 15.27
CA CYS A 4 -10.49 -4.39 16.36
C CYS A 4 -11.87 -3.81 15.95
N GLY A 5 -12.29 -4.05 14.70
CA GLY A 5 -13.54 -3.53 14.14
C GLY A 5 -13.50 -2.04 13.75
N ILE A 6 -12.32 -1.40 13.81
CA ILE A 6 -12.11 -0.02 13.37
C ILE A 6 -11.41 -0.03 12.02
N GLU A 7 -11.98 0.67 11.05
CA GLU A 7 -11.35 0.86 9.74
C GLU A 7 -10.29 1.97 9.79
N TYR A 8 -9.08 1.59 9.37
CA TYR A 8 -7.94 2.46 9.15
C TYR A 8 -7.59 2.51 7.65
N PRO A 9 -7.39 3.71 7.08
CA PRO A 9 -6.86 3.86 5.73
C PRO A 9 -5.47 3.24 5.59
N VAL A 10 -5.12 2.80 4.38
CA VAL A 10 -3.78 2.32 4.03
C VAL A 10 -3.33 2.99 2.73
N ALA A 11 -2.07 3.39 2.65
CA ALA A 11 -1.52 4.02 1.46
C ALA A 11 -0.04 3.70 1.32
N TYR A 12 0.35 3.24 0.13
CA TYR A 12 1.76 3.04 -0.21
C TYR A 12 2.37 4.35 -0.70
N THR A 13 2.72 5.22 0.25
CA THR A 13 3.40 6.49 -0.01
C THR A 13 4.91 6.28 -0.13
N VAL A 14 5.64 7.29 -0.64
CA VAL A 14 7.12 7.28 -0.66
C VAL A 14 7.69 7.11 0.76
N GLU A 15 7.06 7.72 1.77
CA GLU A 15 7.45 7.57 3.16
C GLU A 15 7.22 6.16 3.70
N ALA A 16 6.08 5.55 3.38
CA ALA A 16 5.79 4.17 3.75
C ALA A 16 6.79 3.21 3.08
N GLN A 17 7.09 3.39 1.79
CA GLN A 17 8.10 2.63 1.07
C GLN A 17 9.48 2.75 1.73
N ASN A 18 9.91 3.96 2.08
CA ASN A 18 11.20 4.16 2.75
C ASN A 18 11.25 3.50 4.12
N THR A 19 10.15 3.52 4.86
CA THR A 19 10.04 2.85 6.17
C THR A 19 10.14 1.34 6.01
N ILE A 20 9.48 0.79 5.00
CA ILE A 20 9.53 -0.64 4.67
C ILE A 20 10.95 -1.03 4.24
N ALA A 21 11.54 -0.29 3.29
CA ALA A 21 12.87 -0.57 2.76
C ALA A 21 13.95 -0.58 3.86
N LYS A 22 13.83 0.28 4.88
CA LYS A 22 14.75 0.26 6.04
C LYS A 22 14.72 -1.04 6.84
N ARG A 23 13.57 -1.73 6.94
CA ARG A 23 13.48 -3.02 7.66
C ARG A 23 14.04 -4.18 6.85
N PHE A 24 13.95 -4.10 5.53
CA PHE A 24 14.32 -5.19 4.62
C PHE A 24 15.65 -4.94 3.89
N ASP A 25 16.43 -3.94 4.29
CA ASP A 25 17.69 -3.55 3.64
C ASP A 25 17.53 -3.31 2.12
N GLY A 26 16.46 -2.62 1.74
CA GLY A 26 16.08 -2.39 0.34
C GLY A 26 14.67 -2.85 0.02
N ILE A 27 14.04 -2.21 -0.97
CA ILE A 27 12.66 -2.54 -1.37
C ILE A 27 12.60 -3.79 -2.25
N GLU A 28 13.69 -4.08 -2.96
CA GLU A 28 13.91 -5.29 -3.75
C GLU A 28 13.83 -6.57 -2.90
N ASN A 29 14.02 -6.45 -1.57
CA ASN A 29 13.97 -7.55 -0.62
C ASN A 29 12.58 -7.77 0.01
N ILE A 30 11.56 -6.99 -0.39
CA ILE A 30 10.22 -7.05 0.24
C ILE A 30 9.55 -8.42 0.08
N GLU A 31 9.89 -9.19 -0.94
CA GLU A 31 9.36 -10.55 -1.11
C GLU A 31 9.69 -11.47 0.07
N LYS A 32 10.82 -11.24 0.75
CA LYS A 32 11.23 -11.98 1.96
C LYS A 32 10.29 -11.71 3.14
N ALA A 33 9.50 -10.64 3.10
CA ALA A 33 8.51 -10.34 4.11
C ALA A 33 7.35 -11.36 4.12
N PHE A 34 7.10 -11.99 2.97
CA PHE A 34 5.97 -12.90 2.73
C PHE A 34 6.41 -14.35 2.58
N ASP A 35 7.66 -14.67 2.91
CA ASP A 35 8.16 -16.04 2.93
C ASP A 35 7.43 -16.85 4.02
N ASN A 36 6.83 -17.97 3.62
CA ASN A 36 6.04 -18.84 4.50
C ASN A 36 6.89 -19.92 5.20
N SER A 37 8.21 -19.94 4.99
CA SER A 37 9.14 -20.85 5.68
C SER A 37 9.25 -20.55 7.17
N ASP A 38 9.03 -19.30 7.58
CA ASP A 38 8.98 -18.85 8.98
C ASP A 38 7.69 -18.04 9.20
N ILE A 39 6.64 -18.75 9.62
CA ILE A 39 5.31 -18.17 9.83
C ILE A 39 5.36 -17.07 10.90
N ALA A 40 6.15 -17.23 11.96
CA ALA A 40 6.23 -16.24 13.03
C ALA A 40 6.83 -14.93 12.50
N LYS A 41 7.90 -15.02 11.71
CA LYS A 41 8.51 -13.87 11.05
C LYS A 41 7.60 -13.25 9.99
N MET A 42 6.85 -14.06 9.24
CA MET A 42 5.86 -13.56 8.28
C MET A 42 4.76 -12.75 8.97
N VAL A 43 4.18 -13.27 10.05
CA VAL A 43 3.16 -12.58 10.87
C VAL A 43 3.68 -11.23 11.35
N ASP A 44 4.88 -11.22 11.90
CA ASP A 44 5.58 -10.03 12.39
C ASP A 44 5.81 -8.98 11.29
N ASN A 45 6.30 -9.43 10.12
CA ASN A 45 6.53 -8.56 8.97
C ASN A 45 5.22 -7.96 8.43
N VAL A 46 4.14 -8.75 8.39
CA VAL A 46 2.82 -8.28 7.95
C VAL A 46 2.30 -7.17 8.88
N ALA A 47 2.41 -7.35 10.19
CA ALA A 47 2.03 -6.32 11.17
C ALA A 47 2.87 -5.04 10.97
N PHE A 48 4.19 -5.18 10.77
CA PHE A 48 5.06 -4.05 10.50
C PHE A 48 4.66 -3.29 9.22
N ILE A 49 4.49 -4.00 8.10
CA ILE A 49 4.12 -3.38 6.83
C ILE A 49 2.75 -2.70 6.94
N ALA A 50 1.77 -3.35 7.57
CA ALA A 50 0.46 -2.76 7.83
C ALA A 50 0.58 -1.42 8.59
N SER A 51 1.37 -1.37 9.66
CA SER A 51 1.58 -0.13 10.43
C SER A 51 2.22 0.98 9.59
N ALA A 52 3.17 0.65 8.71
CA ALA A 52 3.84 1.61 7.85
C ALA A 52 2.87 2.20 6.80
N LEU A 53 2.01 1.36 6.22
CA LEU A 53 0.98 1.80 5.27
C LEU A 53 -0.12 2.64 5.93
N MET A 54 -0.54 2.29 7.14
CA MET A 54 -1.53 3.07 7.90
C MET A 54 -0.97 4.42 8.31
N SER A 55 0.27 4.45 8.82
CA SER A 55 0.97 5.68 9.17
C SER A 55 1.17 6.58 7.94
N GLY A 56 1.54 5.99 6.81
CA GLY A 56 1.66 6.71 5.54
C GLY A 56 0.34 7.31 5.06
N ALA A 57 -0.79 6.61 5.26
CA ALA A 57 -2.11 7.12 4.92
C ALA A 57 -2.56 8.27 5.85
N GLU A 58 -2.37 8.10 7.17
CA GLU A 58 -2.64 9.14 8.15
C GLU A 58 -1.84 10.41 7.82
N HIS A 59 -0.52 10.28 7.68
CA HIS A 59 0.33 11.44 7.47
C HIS A 59 0.01 12.13 6.14
N ARG A 60 -0.24 11.36 5.07
CA ARG A 60 -0.71 11.92 3.79
C ARG A 60 -1.97 12.74 3.97
N GLU A 61 -2.94 12.26 4.73
CA GLU A 61 -4.19 12.98 4.95
C GLU A 61 -3.99 14.26 5.77
N ARG A 62 -3.15 14.21 6.82
CA ARG A 62 -2.77 15.41 7.59
C ARG A 62 -2.10 16.46 6.70
N VAL A 63 -1.14 16.05 5.87
CA VAL A 63 -0.45 16.93 4.92
C VAL A 63 -1.44 17.51 3.91
N ARG A 64 -2.36 16.68 3.37
CA ARG A 64 -3.41 17.13 2.46
C ARG A 64 -4.25 18.22 3.11
N CYS A 65 -4.79 17.98 4.32
CA CYS A 65 -5.59 18.96 5.02
C CYS A 65 -4.83 20.27 5.26
N ALA A 66 -3.55 20.19 5.65
CA ALA A 66 -2.69 21.37 5.82
C ALA A 66 -2.50 22.14 4.50
N MET A 67 -2.23 21.46 3.38
CA MET A 67 -2.06 22.08 2.07
C MET A 67 -3.32 22.82 1.60
N PHE A 68 -4.50 22.29 1.90
CA PHE A 68 -5.79 22.90 1.55
C PHE A 68 -6.34 23.84 2.63
N SER A 69 -5.64 24.00 3.76
CA SER A 69 -6.10 24.80 4.91
C SER A 69 -7.50 24.40 5.39
N ILE A 70 -7.77 23.09 5.46
CA ILE A 70 -9.04 22.54 5.94
C ILE A 70 -8.83 21.79 7.27
N GLU A 71 -9.91 21.62 8.02
CA GLU A 71 -9.92 20.79 9.23
C GLU A 71 -9.54 19.34 8.90
N CYS A 72 -8.83 18.69 9.82
CA CYS A 72 -8.33 17.33 9.64
C CYS A 72 -8.92 16.40 10.70
N ASP A 73 -9.71 15.43 10.25
CA ASP A 73 -10.31 14.37 11.06
C ASP A 73 -9.54 13.04 10.91
N ALA A 74 -8.30 13.10 10.43
CA ALA A 74 -7.47 11.91 10.26
C ALA A 74 -7.26 11.18 11.59
N LYS A 75 -7.71 9.93 11.64
CA LYS A 75 -7.47 9.02 12.75
C LYS A 75 -5.98 8.75 12.91
N THR A 76 -5.53 8.66 14.16
CA THR A 76 -4.18 8.17 14.47
C THR A 76 -4.08 6.69 14.11
N ALA A 77 -3.11 6.36 13.27
CA ALA A 77 -2.81 5.00 12.90
C ALA A 77 -2.26 4.22 14.11
N PRO A 78 -2.63 2.93 14.26
CA PRO A 78 -2.03 2.08 15.29
C PRO A 78 -0.53 1.87 15.00
N THR A 79 0.27 1.85 16.06
CA THR A 79 1.69 1.53 15.94
C THR A 79 1.89 0.06 15.62
N TYR A 80 3.09 -0.31 15.19
CA TYR A 80 3.48 -1.71 15.00
C TYR A 80 3.28 -2.54 16.27
N GLU A 81 3.68 -2.03 17.44
CA GLU A 81 3.51 -2.71 18.72
C GLU A 81 2.02 -2.91 19.08
N MET A 82 1.17 -1.91 18.77
CA MET A 82 -0.27 -2.04 18.93
C MET A 82 -0.83 -3.12 18.02
N LEU A 83 -0.42 -3.16 16.74
CA LEU A 83 -0.83 -4.20 15.81
C LEU A 83 -0.40 -5.60 16.26
N CYS A 84 0.84 -5.76 16.72
CA CYS A 84 1.32 -7.02 17.29
C CYS A 84 0.49 -7.48 18.51
N ALA A 85 -0.04 -6.56 19.30
CA ALA A 85 -0.84 -6.88 20.47
C ALA A 85 -2.28 -7.31 20.14
N VAL A 86 -2.85 -6.82 19.02
CA VAL A 86 -4.28 -6.99 18.72
C VAL A 86 -4.56 -7.88 17.52
N MET A 87 -3.60 -8.05 16.60
CA MET A 87 -3.76 -8.91 15.44
C MET A 87 -3.57 -10.37 15.84
N SER A 88 -4.49 -11.21 15.39
CA SER A 88 -4.40 -12.66 15.49
C SER A 88 -3.75 -13.24 14.23
N PRO A 89 -3.17 -14.46 14.28
CA PRO A 89 -2.69 -15.14 13.09
C PRO A 89 -3.76 -15.31 11.99
N SER A 90 -5.05 -15.39 12.36
CA SER A 90 -6.15 -15.45 11.38
C SER A 90 -6.33 -14.16 10.57
N ASP A 91 -5.89 -13.01 11.08
CA ASP A 91 -6.03 -11.71 10.39
C ASP A 91 -5.00 -11.54 9.27
N ILE A 92 -3.94 -12.37 9.28
CA ILE A 92 -2.76 -12.20 8.42
C ILE A 92 -3.10 -12.35 6.94
N LYS A 93 -3.95 -13.32 6.57
CA LYS A 93 -4.33 -13.50 5.18
C LYS A 93 -5.02 -12.25 4.62
N THR A 94 -6.01 -11.73 5.34
CA THR A 94 -6.74 -10.51 4.95
C THR A 94 -5.83 -9.29 4.97
N ALA A 95 -4.93 -9.19 5.95
CA ALA A 95 -3.95 -8.11 6.01
C ALA A 95 -3.01 -8.13 4.79
N MET A 96 -2.50 -9.30 4.40
CA MET A 96 -1.67 -9.47 3.21
C MET A 96 -2.40 -9.04 1.92
N GLU A 97 -3.65 -9.43 1.75
CA GLU A 97 -4.46 -9.03 0.59
C GLU A 97 -4.58 -7.50 0.48
N VAL A 98 -4.85 -6.83 1.61
CA VAL A 98 -4.96 -5.37 1.68
C VAL A 98 -3.61 -4.68 1.44
N ILE A 99 -2.52 -5.21 2.01
CA ILE A 99 -1.15 -4.71 1.80
C ILE A 99 -0.79 -4.77 0.32
N MET A 100 -0.99 -5.92 -0.31
CA MET A 100 -0.65 -6.12 -1.72
C MET A 100 -1.49 -5.24 -2.63
N ALA A 101 -2.77 -5.04 -2.32
CA ALA A 101 -3.62 -4.10 -3.04
C ALA A 101 -3.11 -2.64 -2.92
N ALA A 102 -2.70 -2.22 -1.72
CA ALA A 102 -2.16 -0.87 -1.49
C ALA A 102 -0.84 -0.64 -2.23
N ILE A 103 0.09 -1.62 -2.21
CA ILE A 103 1.35 -1.55 -2.96
C ILE A 103 1.08 -1.47 -4.46
N LYS A 104 0.17 -2.32 -4.97
CA LYS A 104 -0.22 -2.30 -6.38
C LYS A 104 -0.80 -0.96 -6.81
N GLU A 105 -1.67 -0.36 -5.99
CA GLU A 105 -2.23 0.96 -6.29
C GLU A 105 -1.18 2.07 -6.24
N GLY A 106 -0.28 2.06 -5.25
CA GLY A 106 0.81 3.05 -5.17
C GLY A 106 1.78 2.98 -6.35
N ASN A 107 1.95 1.78 -6.93
CA ASN A 107 2.77 1.56 -8.12
C ASN A 107 2.01 1.72 -9.45
N ARG A 108 0.72 2.07 -9.41
CA ARG A 108 -0.09 2.20 -10.62
C ARG A 108 0.38 3.37 -11.46
N VAL A 109 1.06 3.07 -12.57
CA VAL A 109 1.37 4.05 -13.61
C VAL A 109 0.14 4.21 -14.50
N THR A 110 -0.53 5.36 -14.43
CA THR A 110 -1.56 5.73 -15.43
C THR A 110 -0.84 6.30 -16.65
N VAL A 111 -0.54 5.45 -17.64
CA VAL A 111 -0.13 5.93 -18.97
C VAL A 111 -1.39 6.28 -19.74
N GLU A 112 -1.69 7.57 -19.89
CA GLU A 112 -2.66 8.03 -20.89
C GLU A 112 -2.07 7.78 -22.28
N VAL A 113 -2.39 6.63 -22.87
CA VAL A 113 -2.07 6.38 -24.27
C VAL A 113 -3.01 7.25 -25.10
N GLN A 114 -2.53 8.41 -25.55
CA GLN A 114 -3.19 9.10 -26.65
C GLN A 114 -3.22 8.12 -27.83
N PRO A 115 -4.39 7.83 -28.44
CA PRO A 115 -4.47 6.89 -29.55
C PRO A 115 -3.56 7.39 -30.66
N GLU A 116 -2.54 6.60 -31.00
CA GLU A 116 -1.72 6.85 -32.18
C GLU A 116 -2.68 7.00 -33.37
N LYS A 117 -2.63 8.16 -34.02
CA LYS A 117 -3.42 8.45 -35.21
C LYS A 117 -3.23 7.30 -36.19
N SER A 118 -4.30 6.53 -36.36
CA SER A 118 -4.50 5.48 -37.35
C SER A 118 -3.80 5.81 -38.67
N LYS A 119 -2.64 5.18 -38.92
CA LYS A 119 -1.87 5.38 -40.16
C LYS A 119 -2.05 4.27 -41.19
N ASN A 120 -3.09 3.45 -41.06
CA ASN A 120 -3.46 2.43 -42.06
C ASN A 120 -4.94 2.56 -42.43
N ALA A 121 -5.30 3.66 -43.08
CA ALA A 121 -6.59 3.81 -43.77
C ALA A 121 -6.34 4.40 -45.18
N LYS A 122 -5.66 3.63 -46.02
CA LYS A 122 -5.74 3.73 -47.49
C LYS A 122 -5.82 2.30 -48.01
N ALA A 123 -7.04 1.78 -48.11
CA ALA A 123 -7.86 1.80 -49.33
C ALA A 123 -7.47 0.66 -50.28
N THR A 124 -7.94 -0.55 -49.98
CA THR A 124 -8.16 -1.59 -50.98
C THR A 124 -9.38 -1.16 -51.80
N GLN A 125 -9.16 -0.61 -53.00
CA GLN A 125 -10.21 -0.60 -54.03
C GLN A 125 -10.01 -1.83 -54.90
N SER A 126 -11.06 -2.64 -54.94
CA SER A 126 -11.20 -3.85 -55.74
C SER A 126 -11.07 -3.56 -57.24
N LYS A 127 -10.31 -4.41 -57.94
CA LYS A 127 -10.74 -5.07 -59.19
C LYS A 127 -9.88 -6.30 -59.46
#